data_AF-A0A920FI07-F1
#
_entry.id   AF-A0A920FI07-F1
#
_cell.length_a   1.000
_cell.length_b   1.000
_cell.length_c   1.000
_cell.angle_alpha   90.00
_cell.angle_beta   90.00
_cell.angle_gamma   90.00
#
_symmetry.space_group_name_H-M   'P 1'
#
loop_
_entity.id
_entity.type
_entity.pdbx_description
1 polymer ?
#
loop_
_entity_poly.entity_id
_entity_poly.type
_entity_poly.pdbx_seq_one_letter_code
_entity_poly.pdbx_strand_id
1 'polypeptide(L)' 'MELQTVDQPTSSGPVHLDIFSVEGKKVYHDKYHVKKGANEIPLFFTLQKGNYIMSLKLPDSTTYSEIFTVE' A
#
# COMPACT_ATOMS: atom_id res chain seq x y z
N MET A 1 28.26 23.39 5.59
CA MET A 1 27.63 22.07 5.60
C MET A 1 26.14 22.31 5.62
N GLU A 2 25.51 22.27 4.45
CA GLU A 2 24.06 22.37 4.36
C GLU A 2 23.51 20.95 4.46
N LEU A 3 22.61 20.73 5.41
CA LEU A 3 21.81 19.51 5.50
C LEU A 3 20.94 19.47 4.23
N GLN A 4 21.30 18.63 3.27
CA GLN A 4 20.37 18.21 2.23
C GLN A 4 19.25 17.42 2.92
N THR A 5 18.15 18.10 3.23
CA THR A 5 16.88 17.42 3.40
C THR A 5 16.57 16.76 2.08
N VAL A 6 16.62 15.43 2.06
CA VAL A 6 16.12 14.63 0.95
C VAL A 6 14.66 15.04 0.78
N ASP A 7 14.36 15.84 -0.24
CA ASP A 7 13.00 16.12 -0.67
C ASP A 7 12.40 14.78 -1.11
N GLN A 8 11.79 14.07 -0.16
CA GLN A 8 11.07 12.85 -0.44
C GLN A 8 9.85 13.26 -1.27
N PRO A 9 9.72 12.82 -2.54
CA PRO A 9 8.55 13.14 -3.32
C PRO A 9 7.41 12.32 -2.74
N THR A 10 6.62 12.89 -1.83
CA THR A 10 5.32 12.34 -1.46
C THR A 10 4.36 12.60 -2.62
N SER A 11 4.57 11.89 -3.74
CA SER A 11 3.82 12.09 -4.96
C SER A 11 2.33 11.93 -4.67
N SER A 12 1.53 12.94 -5.04
CA SER A 12 0.07 12.84 -5.00
C SER A 12 -0.39 11.97 -6.16
N GLY A 13 -1.36 11.11 -5.93
CA GLY A 13 -1.93 10.32 -7.02
C GLY A 13 -2.58 9.03 -6.57
N PRO A 14 -2.84 8.13 -7.53
CA PRO A 14 -3.47 6.86 -7.23
C PRO A 14 -2.50 5.90 -6.54
N VAL A 15 -2.92 5.37 -5.40
CA VAL A 15 -2.31 4.21 -4.75
C VAL A 15 -3.21 3.02 -5.01
N HIS A 16 -2.63 1.93 -5.50
CA HIS A 16 -3.36 0.69 -5.72
C HIS A 16 -3.02 -0.29 -4.59
N LEU A 17 -4.05 -0.86 -3.98
CA LEU A 17 -3.94 -1.91 -2.98
C LEU A 17 -4.45 -3.21 -3.57
N ASP A 18 -3.60 -4.23 -3.59
CA ASP A 18 -3.98 -5.60 -3.90
C ASP A 18 -3.71 -6.49 -2.68
N ILE A 19 -4.61 -7.41 -2.36
CA ILE A 19 -4.36 -8.44 -1.35
C ILE A 19 -4.55 -9.80 -1.98
N PHE A 20 -3.60 -10.69 -1.73
CA PHE A 20 -3.57 -12.06 -2.23
C PHE A 20 -3.64 -13.05 -1.07
N SER A 21 -4.32 -14.18 -1.26
CA SER A 21 -4.14 -15.34 -0.38
C SER A 21 -2.73 -15.90 -0.54
N VAL A 22 -2.28 -16.72 0.41
CA VAL A 22 -0.99 -17.45 0.31
C VAL A 22 -0.90 -18.38 -0.90
N GLU A 23 -2.05 -18.76 -1.50
CA GLU A 23 -2.13 -19.55 -2.73
C GLU A 23 -1.91 -18.69 -4.00
N GLY A 24 -1.68 -17.39 -3.84
CA GLY A 24 -1.48 -16.44 -4.94
C GLY A 24 -2.78 -15.91 -5.57
N LYS A 25 -3.95 -16.26 -5.03
CA LYS A 25 -5.23 -15.76 -5.53
C LYS A 25 -5.46 -14.33 -5.03
N LYS A 26 -5.72 -13.39 -5.94
CA LYS A 26 -6.15 -12.03 -5.56
C LYS A 26 -7.53 -12.11 -4.90
N VAL A 27 -7.65 -11.62 -3.67
CA VAL A 27 -8.87 -11.63 -2.85
C VAL A 27 -9.45 -10.24 -2.61
N TYR A 28 -8.64 -9.20 -2.79
CA TYR A 28 -9.07 -7.80 -2.65
C TYR A 28 -8.30 -6.90 -3.61
N HIS A 29 -8.98 -5.86 -4.08
CA HIS A 29 -8.41 -4.78 -4.88
C HIS A 29 -9.12 -3.47 -4.53
N ASP A 30 -8.36 -2.42 -4.27
CA ASP A 30 -8.90 -1.06 -4.15
C ASP A 30 -7.91 0.00 -4.64
N LYS A 31 -8.40 1.20 -4.88
CA LYS A 31 -7.64 2.33 -5.38
C LYS A 31 -7.95 3.58 -4.57
N TYR A 32 -6.93 4.10 -3.90
CA TYR A 32 -7.01 5.32 -3.09
C TYR A 32 -6.37 6.48 -3.82
N HIS A 33 -6.87 7.69 -3.61
CA HIS A 33 -6.20 8.90 -4.09
C HIS A 33 -5.52 9.58 -2.90
N VAL A 34 -4.19 9.55 -2.87
CA VAL A 34 -3.41 10.17 -1.79
C VAL A 34 -3.02 11.58 -2.17
N LYS A 35 -3.16 12.50 -1.21
CA LYS A 35 -2.64 13.86 -1.33
C LYS A 35 -1.15 13.87 -0.98
N LYS A 36 -0.43 14.85 -1.52
CA LYS A 36 0.97 15.09 -1.18
C LYS A 36 1.11 15.28 0.33
N GLY A 37 2.09 14.60 0.94
CA GLY A 37 2.35 14.60 2.39
C GLY A 37 1.46 13.70 3.25
N ALA A 38 0.61 12.86 2.65
CA ALA A 38 -0.14 11.85 3.41
C ALA A 38 0.80 10.71 3.86
N ASN A 39 0.90 10.50 5.17
CA ASN A 39 1.73 9.44 5.76
C ASN A 39 0.91 8.18 6.13
N GLU A 40 -0.41 8.31 6.20
CA GLU A 40 -1.33 7.24 6.60
C GLU A 40 -2.50 7.18 5.62
N ILE A 41 -2.92 5.95 5.28
CA ILE A 41 -4.09 5.69 4.43
C ILE A 41 -4.97 4.71 5.19
N PRO A 42 -6.21 5.09 5.58
CA PRO A 42 -7.11 4.16 6.22
C PRO A 42 -7.58 3.13 5.20
N LEU A 43 -7.34 1.86 5.49
CA LEU A 43 -7.74 0.73 4.65
C LEU A 43 -8.96 0.05 5.25
N PHE A 44 -9.97 -0.21 4.40
CA PHE A 44 -11.21 -0.85 4.83
C PHE A 44 -11.46 -2.10 3.99
N PHE A 45 -11.27 -3.27 4.61
CA PHE A 45 -11.53 -4.56 3.99
C PHE A 45 -12.01 -5.58 5.01
N THR A 46 -12.72 -6.60 4.53
CA THR A 46 -13.15 -7.74 5.34
C THR A 46 -12.51 -8.99 4.76
N LEU A 47 -11.69 -9.66 5.55
CA LEU A 47 -11.00 -10.89 5.20
C LEU A 47 -11.35 -11.97 6.23
N GLN A 48 -11.29 -13.23 5.80
CA GLN A 48 -11.39 -14.35 6.72
C GLN A 48 -10.08 -14.47 7.52
N LYS A 49 -10.11 -15.23 8.62
CA LYS A 49 -8.90 -15.52 9.39
C LYS A 49 -7.89 -16.25 8.50
N GLY A 50 -6.63 -15.81 8.53
CA GLY A 50 -5.58 -16.42 7.72
C GLY A 50 -4.43 -15.48 7.39
N ASN A 51 -3.48 -15.98 6.60
CA ASN A 51 -2.33 -15.23 6.13
C ASN A 51 -2.57 -14.70 4.72
N TYR A 52 -2.10 -13.48 4.47
CA TYR A 52 -2.28 -12.78 3.21
C TYR A 52 -1.01 -12.02 2.81
N ILE A 53 -0.89 -11.74 1.52
CA ILE A 53 0.15 -10.88 0.96
C ILE A 53 -0.54 -9.58 0.53
N MET A 54 -0.19 -8.48 1.17
CA MET A 54 -0.58 -7.14 0.75
C MET A 54 0.44 -6.60 -0.25
N SER A 55 -0.02 -5.98 -1.32
CA SER A 55 0.81 -5.26 -2.28
C SER A 55 0.25 -3.85 -2.49
N LEU A 56 1.12 -2.85 -2.31
CA LEU A 56 0.82 -1.44 -2.44
C LEU A 56 1.64 -0.84 -3.58
N LYS A 57 0.98 -0.38 -4.64
CA LYS A 57 1.62 0.33 -5.74
C LYS A 57 1.36 1.82 -5.63
N LEU A 58 2.44 2.58 -5.49
CA LEU A 58 2.44 4.04 -5.33
C LEU A 58 2.31 4.77 -6.69
N PRO A 59 2.01 6.08 -6.69
CA PRO A 59 1.86 6.86 -7.92
C PRO A 59 3.12 6.93 -8.80
N ASP A 60 4.29 6.81 -8.19
CA ASP A 60 5.60 6.77 -8.87
C ASP A 60 5.92 5.37 -9.44
N SER A 61 4.97 4.44 -9.37
CA SER A 61 5.10 3.02 -9.75
C SER A 61 5.96 2.16 -8.82
N THR A 62 6.48 2.71 -7.72
CA THR A 62 7.12 1.91 -6.66
C THR A 62 6.09 0.94 -6.08
N THR A 63 6.49 -0.32 -5.87
CA THR A 63 5.61 -1.36 -5.31
C THR A 63 6.22 -1.91 -4.03
N TYR A 64 5.43 -1.89 -2.96
CA TYR A 64 5.74 -2.51 -1.67
C TYR A 64 4.88 -3.76 -1.49
N SER A 65 5.43 -4.79 -0.86
CA SER A 65 4.67 -5.99 -0.53
C SER A 65 5.05 -6.49 0.85
N GLU A 66 4.04 -6.93 1.61
CA GLU A 66 4.21 -7.42 2.98
C GLU A 66 3.22 -8.55 3.28
N ILE A 67 3.62 -9.47 4.15
CA ILE A 67 2.77 -10.57 4.62
C ILE A 67 2.14 -10.15 5.95
N PHE A 68 0.83 -10.35 6.09
CA PHE A 68 0.12 -10.09 7.35
C PHE A 68 -0.86 -11.23 7.68
N THR A 69 -1.20 -11.34 8.96
CA THR A 69 -2.14 -12.33 9.48
C THR A 69 -3.41 -11.63 9.97
N VAL A 70 -4.56 -12.13 9.55
CA VAL A 70 -5.88 -11.74 10.06
C VAL A 70 -6.27 -12.74 11.14
N GLU A 71 -6.46 -12.25 12.36
CA GLU A 71 -6.81 -13.05 13.53
C GLU A 71 -8.30 -13.25 13.77
#